data_AF-A0A2T5JXV6-F1
#
_entry.id   AF-A0A2T5JXV6-F1
#
_cell.length_a   1.000
_cell.length_b   1.000
_cell.length_c   1.000
_cell.angle_alpha   90.00
_cell.angle_beta   90.00
_cell.angle_gamma   90.00
#
_symmetry.space_group_name_H-M   'P 1'
#
loop_
_entity.id
_entity.type
_entity.pdbx_description
1 polymer ?
#
loop_
_entity_poly.entity_id
_entity_poly.type
_entity_poly.pdbx_seq_one_letter_code
_entity_poly.pdbx_strand_id
1 'polypeptide(L)'
;MIVYAINVAAVLAAFAAGLGIAYADDHSKKTSEHLEEAIRSGKEGSTQGVVSHTEEAKKELIEQNKEHPYTHLQKPIYGEHEKAEHDREVFEEMDLAIDEAKEGHSQQAVEALERASDHLREKEHAK
;
A
#
# COMPACT_ATOMS: atom_id res chain seq x y z
N MET A 1 30.40 -44.35 -19.66
CA MET A 1 29.06 -44.69 -19.13
C MET A 1 28.77 -43.70 -18.01
N ILE A 2 28.01 -42.66 -18.34
CA ILE A 2 26.61 -42.39 -17.95
C ILE A 2 26.55 -41.61 -16.63
N VAL A 3 26.38 -40.31 -16.84
CA VAL A 3 25.95 -39.27 -15.90
C VAL A 3 24.58 -39.63 -15.33
N TYR A 4 24.42 -39.52 -14.01
CA TYR A 4 23.11 -39.41 -13.36
C TYR A 4 23.22 -38.41 -12.22
N ALA A 5 22.53 -37.28 -12.31
CA ALA A 5 21.55 -36.89 -11.29
C ALA A 5 20.85 -35.57 -11.64
N ILE A 6 19.57 -35.72 -11.96
CA ILE A 6 18.47 -34.83 -11.58
C ILE A 6 18.41 -33.49 -12.34
N ASN A 7 17.77 -33.56 -13.52
CA ASN A 7 17.01 -32.45 -14.06
C ASN A 7 15.83 -32.16 -13.12
N VAL A 8 15.85 -31.03 -12.43
CA VAL A 8 14.64 -30.51 -11.78
C VAL A 8 13.92 -29.67 -12.83
N ALA A 9 12.91 -30.28 -13.45
CA ALA A 9 11.85 -29.56 -14.13
C ALA A 9 11.02 -28.84 -13.07
N ALA A 10 11.10 -27.51 -13.02
CA ALA A 10 10.11 -26.67 -12.36
C ALA A 10 9.40 -25.85 -13.44
N VAL A 11 8.34 -26.44 -13.99
CA VAL A 11 7.29 -25.69 -14.67
C VAL A 11 6.42 -25.10 -13.57
N LEU A 12 6.42 -23.77 -13.44
CA LEU A 12 5.30 -23.05 -12.84
C LEU A 12 5.10 -21.77 -13.65
N ALA A 13 3.98 -21.77 -14.37
CA ALA A 13 3.52 -20.72 -15.25
C ALA A 13 3.31 -19.41 -14.47
N ALA A 14 4.02 -18.35 -14.86
CA ALA A 14 3.59 -16.99 -14.54
C ALA A 14 2.63 -16.55 -15.65
N PHE A 15 1.36 -16.50 -15.26
CA PHE A 15 0.21 -16.01 -16.00
C PHE A 15 0.52 -14.72 -16.76
N ALA A 16 0.40 -14.76 -18.09
CA ALA A 16 0.09 -13.59 -18.88
C ALA A 16 -1.39 -13.27 -18.66
N ALA A 17 -1.70 -12.35 -17.76
CA ALA A 17 -3.01 -11.72 -17.70
C ALA A 17 -2.87 -10.27 -17.24
N GLY A 18 -3.21 -9.35 -18.15
CA GLY A 18 -3.65 -8.02 -17.79
C GLY A 18 -2.56 -7.02 -17.45
N LEU A 19 -1.76 -6.60 -18.43
CA LEU A 19 -1.33 -5.19 -18.49
C LEU A 19 -2.56 -4.34 -18.83
N GLY A 20 -3.55 -4.33 -17.92
CA GLY A 20 -4.38 -3.17 -17.78
C GLY A 20 -3.45 -2.12 -17.21
N ILE A 21 -2.93 -1.24 -18.07
CA ILE A 21 -2.36 0.02 -17.61
C ILE A 21 -3.55 0.74 -16.98
N ALA A 22 -3.81 0.46 -15.70
CA ALA A 22 -4.57 1.35 -14.87
C ALA A 22 -3.85 2.69 -15.02
N TYR A 23 -4.57 3.70 -15.51
CA TYR A 23 -4.10 5.07 -15.37
C TYR A 23 -4.01 5.28 -13.86
N ALA A 24 -2.82 5.06 -13.30
CA ALA A 24 -2.56 5.45 -11.92
C ALA A 24 -2.78 6.96 -11.90
N ASP A 25 -3.83 7.36 -11.20
CA ASP A 25 -4.05 8.73 -10.82
C ASP A 25 -2.74 9.27 -10.21
N ASP A 26 -2.35 10.49 -10.59
CA ASP A 26 -1.09 11.10 -10.17
C ASP A 26 -0.96 11.13 -8.65
N HIS A 27 -2.07 11.31 -7.94
CA HIS A 27 -2.14 11.26 -6.48
C HIS A 27 -1.97 9.84 -5.93
N SER A 28 -2.52 8.82 -6.59
CA SER A 28 -2.33 7.39 -6.25
C SER A 28 -0.84 7.01 -6.32
N LYS A 29 -0.18 7.40 -7.42
CA LYS A 29 1.25 7.15 -7.64
C LYS A 29 2.11 7.83 -6.58
N LYS A 30 1.85 9.11 -6.28
CA LYS A 30 2.57 9.86 -5.26
C LYS A 30 2.33 9.30 -3.85
N THR A 31 1.11 8.84 -3.55
CA THR A 31 0.81 8.15 -2.28
C THR A 31 1.71 6.91 -2.14
N SER A 32 1.80 6.08 -3.18
CA SER A 32 2.68 4.90 -3.20
C SER A 32 4.16 5.28 -3.04
N GLU A 33 4.64 6.31 -3.77
CA GLU A 33 6.02 6.78 -3.67
C GLU A 33 6.34 7.19 -2.23
N HIS A 34 5.51 8.00 -1.58
CA HIS A 34 5.71 8.41 -0.20
C HIS A 34 5.64 7.25 0.80
N LEU A 35 4.77 6.25 0.60
CA LEU A 35 4.75 5.04 1.42
C LEU A 35 6.07 4.25 1.30
N GLU A 36 6.62 4.10 0.08
CA GLU A 36 7.93 3.46 -0.13
C GLU A 36 9.07 4.20 0.58
N GLU A 37 9.06 5.54 0.55
CA GLU A 37 10.05 6.36 1.26
C GLU A 37 9.92 6.26 2.78
N ALA A 38 8.69 6.19 3.29
CA ALA A 38 8.41 5.97 4.71
C ALA A 38 8.92 4.59 5.16
N ILE A 39 8.65 3.53 4.38
CA ILE A 39 9.14 2.17 4.65
C ILE A 39 10.66 2.13 4.66
N ARG A 40 11.31 2.74 3.65
CA ARG A 40 12.77 2.84 3.58
C ARG A 40 13.33 3.55 4.81
N SER A 41 12.75 4.68 5.18
CA SER A 41 13.15 5.45 6.36
C SER A 41 13.01 4.63 7.65
N GLY A 42 11.90 3.90 7.82
CA GLY A 42 11.68 3.03 8.97
C GLY A 42 12.67 1.88 9.04
N LYS A 43 13.01 1.25 7.90
CA LYS A 43 14.04 0.21 7.80
C LYS A 43 15.45 0.73 8.11
N GLU A 44 15.71 2.01 7.86
CA GLU A 44 16.94 2.71 8.25
C GLU A 44 16.91 3.21 9.71
N GLY A 45 15.81 3.01 10.45
CA GLY A 45 15.64 3.43 11.84
C GLY A 45 15.25 4.91 12.01
N SER A 46 14.88 5.59 10.93
CA SER A 46 14.45 6.99 10.95
C SER A 46 12.95 7.10 11.22
N THR A 47 12.56 7.23 12.49
CA THR A 47 11.16 7.46 12.89
C THR A 47 10.63 8.80 12.40
N GLN A 48 11.49 9.82 12.33
CA GLN A 48 11.14 11.11 11.74
C GLN A 48 10.82 10.96 10.24
N GLY A 49 11.60 10.17 9.50
CA GLY A 49 11.36 9.91 8.08
C GLY A 49 10.07 9.14 7.85
N VAL A 50 9.75 8.17 8.72
CA VAL A 50 8.42 7.52 8.72
C VAL A 50 7.34 8.58 8.84
N VAL A 51 7.35 9.39 9.90
CA VAL A 51 6.30 10.40 10.12
C VAL A 51 6.16 11.35 8.94
N SER A 52 7.26 11.93 8.45
CA SER A 52 7.18 12.95 7.39
C SER A 52 6.66 12.41 6.07
N HIS A 53 7.13 11.23 5.65
CA HIS A 53 6.70 10.66 4.38
C HIS A 53 5.28 10.10 4.48
N THR A 54 4.88 9.53 5.62
CA THR A 54 3.49 9.11 5.83
C THR A 54 2.52 10.28 5.83
N GLU A 55 2.88 11.44 6.39
CA GLU A 55 2.03 12.64 6.32
C GLU A 55 1.83 13.16 4.88
N GLU A 56 2.86 13.14 4.04
CA GLU A 56 2.71 13.49 2.62
C GLU A 56 1.88 12.44 1.86
N ALA A 57 2.05 11.14 2.15
CA ALA A 57 1.20 10.08 1.59
C ALA A 57 -0.29 10.32 1.92
N LYS A 58 -0.60 10.65 3.19
CA LYS A 58 -1.98 10.99 3.61
C LYS A 58 -2.54 12.18 2.84
N LYS A 59 -1.72 13.21 2.61
CA LYS A 59 -2.13 14.41 1.89
C LYS A 59 -2.46 14.12 0.43
N GLU A 60 -1.64 13.34 -0.26
CA GLU A 60 -1.90 12.92 -1.64
C GLU A 60 -3.17 12.05 -1.72
N LEU A 61 -3.37 11.12 -0.79
CA LEU A 61 -4.59 10.30 -0.74
C LEU A 61 -5.86 11.13 -0.45
N ILE A 62 -5.75 12.18 0.37
CA ILE A 62 -6.85 13.13 0.60
C ILE A 62 -7.19 13.89 -0.68
N GLU A 63 -6.19 14.36 -1.45
CA GLU A 63 -6.44 15.04 -2.72
C GLU A 63 -7.08 14.08 -3.74
N GLN A 64 -6.57 12.84 -3.84
CA GLN A 64 -7.20 11.79 -4.66
C GLN A 64 -8.69 11.63 -4.32
N ASN A 65 -9.02 11.56 -3.04
CA ASN A 65 -10.39 11.33 -2.58
C ASN A 65 -11.30 12.57 -2.75
N LYS A 66 -10.74 13.77 -2.92
CA LYS A 66 -11.51 14.96 -3.34
C LYS A 66 -11.82 14.92 -4.83
N GLU A 67 -10.86 14.52 -5.65
CA GLU A 67 -11.05 14.37 -7.11
C GLU A 67 -11.99 13.20 -7.43
N HIS A 68 -11.93 12.17 -6.59
CA HIS A 68 -12.70 10.94 -6.73
C HIS A 68 -13.47 10.62 -5.44
N PRO A 69 -14.62 11.27 -5.19
CA PRO A 69 -15.36 11.14 -3.93
C PRO A 69 -16.04 9.77 -3.82
N TYR A 70 -15.30 8.79 -3.30
CA TYR A 70 -15.80 7.48 -2.89
C TYR A 70 -16.24 7.45 -1.42
N THR A 71 -15.95 8.53 -0.67
CA THR A 71 -15.90 8.56 0.80
C THR A 71 -17.21 8.89 1.52
N HIS A 72 -18.31 9.14 0.80
CA HIS A 72 -19.58 9.60 1.41
C HIS A 72 -20.69 8.56 1.27
N LEU A 73 -20.61 7.51 2.07
CA LEU A 73 -21.59 6.43 2.07
C LEU A 73 -22.43 6.52 3.34
N GLN A 74 -23.73 6.78 3.18
CA GLN A 74 -24.64 6.97 4.31
C GLN A 74 -24.80 5.70 5.17
N LYS A 75 -24.41 4.52 4.65
CA LYS A 75 -24.28 3.26 5.39
C LYS A 75 -23.18 2.39 4.74
N PRO A 76 -22.07 2.07 5.44
CA PRO A 76 -21.11 1.10 4.94
C PRO A 76 -21.73 -0.30 5.12
N ILE A 77 -22.17 -0.91 4.03
CA ILE A 77 -22.37 -2.36 3.97
C ILE A 77 -21.06 -2.91 3.41
N TYR A 78 -20.37 -3.72 4.22
CA TYR A 78 -19.06 -4.29 3.86
C TYR A 78 -19.12 -4.99 2.49
N GLY A 79 -18.24 -4.62 1.57
CA GLY A 79 -18.16 -5.16 0.21
C GLY A 79 -19.09 -4.49 -0.82
N GLU A 80 -19.93 -3.53 -0.45
CA GLU A 80 -20.69 -2.73 -1.44
C GLU A 80 -19.85 -1.60 -2.03
N HIS A 81 -18.79 -1.17 -1.32
CA HIS A 81 -17.96 -0.02 -1.70
C HIS A 81 -16.48 -0.25 -1.40
N GLU A 82 -15.91 -1.28 -2.02
CA GLU A 82 -14.53 -1.77 -1.81
C GLU A 82 -13.47 -0.66 -1.85
N LYS A 83 -13.57 0.31 -2.78
CA LYS A 83 -12.62 1.44 -2.84
C LYS A 83 -12.63 2.33 -1.59
N ALA A 84 -13.82 2.60 -1.06
CA ALA A 84 -13.99 3.45 0.12
C ALA A 84 -13.56 2.73 1.39
N GLU A 85 -13.72 1.40 1.43
CA GLU A 85 -13.24 0.54 2.51
C GLU A 85 -11.72 0.52 2.54
N HIS A 86 -11.08 0.24 1.40
CA HIS A 86 -9.63 0.27 1.31
C HIS A 86 -9.07 1.67 1.60
N ASP A 87 -9.71 2.76 1.14
CA ASP A 87 -9.30 4.11 1.53
C ASP A 87 -9.21 4.31 3.03
N ARG A 88 -10.23 3.83 3.75
CA ARG A 88 -10.26 3.90 5.21
C ARG A 88 -9.15 3.07 5.83
N GLU A 89 -8.95 1.85 5.35
CA GLU A 89 -7.90 0.94 5.84
C GLU A 89 -6.50 1.53 5.63
N VAL A 90 -6.23 2.14 4.46
CA VAL A 90 -4.95 2.82 4.20
C VAL A 90 -4.73 3.95 5.21
N PHE A 91 -5.75 4.78 5.50
CA PHE A 91 -5.61 5.83 6.52
C PHE A 91 -5.39 5.29 7.93
N GLU A 92 -6.12 4.25 8.34
CA GLU A 92 -5.98 3.64 9.66
C GLU A 92 -4.55 3.07 9.86
N GLU A 93 -3.99 2.40 8.85
CA GLU A 93 -2.63 1.87 8.91
C GLU A 93 -1.55 2.96 8.86
N MET A 94 -1.78 4.05 8.10
CA MET A 94 -0.89 5.22 8.12
C MET A 94 -0.88 5.92 9.48
N ASP A 95 -2.04 6.04 10.13
CA ASP A 95 -2.14 6.60 11.49
C ASP A 95 -1.40 5.73 12.51
N LEU A 96 -1.60 4.40 12.43
CA LEU A 96 -0.87 3.46 13.27
C LEU A 96 0.65 3.56 13.05
N ALA A 97 1.11 3.64 11.81
CA ALA A 97 2.53 3.79 11.51
C ALA A 97 3.14 5.05 12.14
N ILE A 98 2.42 6.17 12.09
CA ILE A 98 2.84 7.43 12.70
C ILE A 98 2.91 7.29 14.23
N ASP A 99 1.92 6.66 14.86
CA ASP A 99 1.88 6.49 16.31
C ASP A 99 3.01 5.56 16.80
N GLU A 100 3.22 4.42 16.14
CA GLU A 100 4.35 3.53 16.42
C GLU A 100 5.70 4.23 16.23
N ALA A 101 5.85 5.04 15.17
CA ALA A 101 7.07 5.81 14.95
C ALA A 101 7.31 6.87 16.04
N LYS A 102 6.27 7.55 16.53
CA LYS A 102 6.35 8.49 17.65
C LYS A 102 6.74 7.81 18.96
N GLU A 103 6.34 6.55 19.15
CA GLU A 103 6.74 5.72 20.29
C GLU A 103 8.15 5.11 20.14
N GLY A 104 8.80 5.28 18.98
CA GLY A 104 10.13 4.73 18.71
C GLY A 104 10.11 3.29 18.18
N HIS A 105 8.95 2.74 17.88
CA HIS A 105 8.74 1.38 17.40
C HIS A 105 8.86 1.30 15.87
N SER A 106 10.09 1.46 15.37
CA SER A 106 10.34 1.54 13.92
C SER A 106 9.93 0.28 13.15
N GLN A 107 10.02 -0.91 13.75
CA GLN A 107 9.62 -2.16 13.10
C GLN A 107 8.09 -2.22 12.91
N GLN A 108 7.32 -1.96 13.98
CA GLN A 108 5.86 -1.95 13.93
C GLN A 108 5.34 -0.87 12.97
N ALA A 109 6.01 0.29 12.95
CA ALA A 109 5.71 1.35 11.99
C ALA A 109 5.90 0.88 10.53
N VAL A 110 6.98 0.15 10.23
CA VAL A 110 7.20 -0.44 8.90
C VAL A 110 6.15 -1.48 8.56
N GLU A 111 5.79 -2.36 9.50
CA GLU A 111 4.76 -3.38 9.29
C GLU A 111 3.39 -2.74 8.98
N ALA A 112 3.05 -1.64 9.65
CA ALA A 112 1.84 -0.87 9.37
C ALA A 112 1.88 -0.21 7.97
N LEU A 113 3.02 0.35 7.56
CA LEU A 113 3.19 0.92 6.21
C LEU A 113 3.11 -0.13 5.09
N GLU A 114 3.61 -1.34 5.33
CA GLU A 114 3.49 -2.45 4.39
C GLU A 114 2.01 -2.84 4.21
N ARG A 115 1.22 -2.89 5.29
CA ARG A 115 -0.24 -3.10 5.21
C ARG A 115 -0.96 -1.95 4.51
N ALA A 116 -0.58 -0.69 4.79
CA ALA A 116 -1.13 0.47 4.08
C ALA A 116 -0.87 0.39 2.56
N SER A 117 0.32 -0.07 2.16
CA SER A 117 0.68 -0.24 0.75
C SER A 117 -0.11 -1.36 0.07
N ASP A 118 -0.37 -2.46 0.78
CA ASP A 118 -1.23 -3.54 0.28
C ASP A 118 -2.68 -3.06 0.08
N HIS A 119 -3.26 -2.37 1.06
CA HIS A 119 -4.61 -1.81 0.93
C HIS A 119 -4.71 -0.78 -0.21
N LEU A 120 -3.67 0.04 -0.43
CA LEU A 120 -3.64 0.99 -1.54
C LEU A 120 -3.65 0.26 -2.90
N ARG A 121 -2.89 -0.83 -3.02
CA ARG A 121 -2.88 -1.66 -4.22
C ARG A 121 -4.22 -2.37 -4.42
N GLU A 122 -4.85 -2.85 -3.35
CA GLU A 122 -6.19 -3.46 -3.41
C GLU A 122 -7.25 -2.44 -3.86
N LYS A 123 -7.20 -1.20 -3.35
CA LYS A 123 -8.04 -0.07 -3.82
C LYS A 123 -7.95 0.15 -5.33
N GLU A 124 -6.75 0.11 -5.90
CA GLU A 124 -6.53 0.32 -7.34
C GLU A 124 -7.13 -0.79 -8.20
N HIS A 125 -7.26 -1.99 -7.65
CA HIS A 125 -7.85 -3.16 -8.31
C HIS A 125 -9.34 -3.38 -7.99
N ALA A 126 -9.87 -2.72 -6.96
CA ALA A 126 -11.27 -2.76 -6.58
C ALA A 126 -12.17 -2.12 -7.64
N LYS A 127 -13.41 -2.61 -7.74
CA LYS A 127 -14.38 -2.19 -8.78
C LYS A 127 -15.14 -0.92 -8.45
#